data_AF-A0A1G8J7X7-F1
#
_entry.id   AF-A0A1G8J7X7-F1
#
_cell.length_a   1.000
_cell.length_b   1.000
_cell.length_c   1.000
_cell.angle_alpha   90.00
_cell.angle_beta   90.00
_cell.angle_gamma   90.00
#
_symmetry.space_group_name_H-M   'P 1'
#
loop_
_entity.id
_entity.type
_entity.pdbx_description
1 polymer ?
#
loop_
_entity_poly.entity_id
_entity_poly.type
_entity_poly.pdbx_seq_one_letter_code
_entity_poly.pdbx_strand_id
1 'polypeptide(L)'
;MSMNKDHPVHLPDRLFVNHCYERFGVNRGVYNTVDKYLFTAGMIDITQRRAAMLEFLSYLHHVNGIKSNGRINFGGHGLSTRLKEYWVKTTPIPQ
;
A
#
# COMPACT_ATOMS: atom_id res chain seq x y z
N MET A 1 5.36 22.86 -12.98
CA MET A 1 5.32 21.73 -12.01
C MET A 1 6.15 20.60 -12.58
N SER A 2 7.34 20.37 -12.06
CA SER A 2 8.16 19.24 -12.49
C SER A 2 7.48 17.94 -12.07
N MET A 3 7.11 17.10 -13.03
CA MET A 3 6.85 15.69 -12.74
C MET A 3 8.16 15.09 -12.25
N ASN A 4 8.31 14.90 -10.94
CA ASN A 4 9.45 14.19 -10.37
C ASN A 4 9.38 12.74 -10.86
N LYS A 5 10.07 12.44 -11.96
CA LYS A 5 10.22 11.09 -12.53
C LYS A 5 10.82 10.10 -11.53
N ASP A 6 11.41 10.61 -10.45
CA ASP A 6 12.01 9.83 -9.38
C ASP A 6 11.00 9.32 -8.34
N HIS A 7 9.74 9.78 -8.39
CA HIS A 7 8.74 9.31 -7.42
C HIS A 7 8.34 7.86 -7.75
N PRO A 8 8.36 6.92 -6.77
CA PRO A 8 8.13 5.51 -7.03
C PRO A 8 6.82 5.19 -7.74
N VAL A 9 5.78 6.02 -7.58
CA VAL A 9 4.47 5.85 -8.24
C VAL A 9 4.54 5.84 -9.77
N HIS A 10 5.57 6.46 -10.36
CA HIS A 10 5.78 6.51 -11.80
C HIS A 10 6.67 5.36 -12.32
N LEU A 11 7.18 4.50 -11.44
CA LEU A 11 7.99 3.35 -11.85
C LEU A 11 7.17 2.38 -12.72
N PRO A 12 7.80 1.71 -13.70
CA PRO A 12 7.20 0.56 -14.36
C PRO A 12 6.71 -0.50 -13.37
N ASP A 13 5.65 -1.24 -13.71
CA ASP A 13 4.95 -2.16 -12.81
C ASP A 13 5.88 -3.09 -12.03
N ARG A 14 6.81 -3.74 -12.73
CA ARG A 14 7.78 -4.64 -12.11
C ARG A 14 8.68 -3.93 -11.11
N LEU A 15 9.13 -2.71 -11.43
CA LEU A 15 9.98 -1.91 -10.57
C LEU A 15 9.21 -1.37 -9.36
N PHE A 16 7.93 -1.01 -9.53
CA PHE A 16 7.07 -0.62 -8.42
C PHE A 16 6.81 -1.77 -7.45
N VAL A 17 6.49 -2.97 -7.96
CA VAL A 17 6.32 -4.16 -7.12
C VAL A 17 7.60 -4.50 -6.37
N ASN A 18 8.76 -4.42 -7.04
CA ASN A 18 10.05 -4.62 -6.40
C ASN A 18 10.32 -3.57 -5.33
N HIS A 19 10.02 -2.30 -5.57
CA HIS A 19 10.13 -1.25 -4.56
C HIS A 19 9.30 -1.56 -3.31
N CYS A 20 8.06 -2.04 -3.48
CA CYS A 20 7.21 -2.45 -2.37
C CYS A 20 7.78 -3.66 -1.60
N TYR A 21 8.40 -4.60 -2.32
CA TYR A 21 9.06 -5.75 -1.71
C TYR A 21 10.31 -5.34 -0.92
N GLU A 22 11.20 -4.55 -1.51
CA GLU A 22 12.47 -4.14 -0.88
C GLU A 22 12.23 -3.25 0.33
N ARG A 23 11.29 -2.30 0.24
CA ARG A 23 11.04 -1.32 1.29
C ARG A 23 10.16 -1.84 2.42
N PHE A 24 9.20 -2.71 2.12
CA PHE A 24 8.17 -3.14 3.10
C PHE A 24 8.08 -4.67 3.27
N GLY A 25 8.88 -5.45 2.53
CA GLY A 25 8.84 -6.91 2.57
C GLY A 25 7.52 -7.52 2.07
N VAL A 26 6.77 -6.77 1.27
CA VAL A 26 5.46 -7.15 0.75
C VAL A 26 5.64 -8.13 -0.41
N ASN A 27 5.04 -9.32 -0.33
CA ASN A 27 5.04 -10.26 -1.46
C ASN A 27 3.97 -9.91 -2.49
N ARG A 28 4.05 -10.55 -3.67
CA ARG A 28 3.08 -10.37 -4.77
C ARG A 28 1.62 -10.63 -4.35
N GLY A 29 1.36 -11.61 -3.48
CA GLY A 29 0.01 -11.91 -3.01
C GLY A 29 -0.61 -10.74 -2.26
N VAL A 30 0.09 -10.21 -1.25
CA VAL A 30 -0.34 -9.03 -0.48
C VAL A 30 -0.48 -7.82 -1.40
N TYR A 31 0.52 -7.54 -2.24
CA TYR A 31 0.47 -6.44 -3.19
C TYR A 31 -0.79 -6.52 -4.05
N ASN A 32 -1.06 -7.67 -4.68
CA ASN A 32 -2.21 -7.86 -5.55
C ASN A 32 -3.53 -7.68 -4.79
N THR A 33 -3.62 -8.14 -3.54
CA THR A 33 -4.82 -7.96 -2.72
C THR A 33 -5.08 -6.49 -2.42
N VAL A 34 -4.05 -5.72 -2.04
CA VAL A 34 -4.19 -4.29 -1.77
C VAL A 34 -4.51 -3.52 -3.04
N ASP A 35 -3.79 -3.78 -4.15
CA ASP A 35 -4.03 -3.11 -5.43
C ASP A 35 -5.46 -3.38 -5.94
N LYS A 36 -5.92 -4.63 -5.88
CA LYS A 36 -7.29 -4.99 -6.24
C LYS A 36 -8.30 -4.27 -5.35
N TYR A 37 -8.08 -4.21 -4.04
CA TYR A 37 -8.97 -3.51 -3.12
C TYR A 37 -9.10 -2.02 -3.49
N LEU A 38 -7.98 -1.33 -3.70
CA LEU A 38 -7.95 0.08 -4.06
C LEU A 38 -8.63 0.34 -5.42
N PHE A 39 -8.40 -0.54 -6.40
CA PHE A 39 -9.06 -0.46 -7.71
C PHE A 39 -10.58 -0.63 -7.59
N THR A 40 -11.04 -1.63 -6.83
CA THR A 40 -12.47 -1.85 -6.57
C THR A 40 -13.11 -0.70 -5.79
N ALA A 41 -12.35 0.02 -4.97
CA ALA A 41 -12.78 1.24 -4.28
C ALA A 41 -12.87 2.48 -5.20
N GLY A 42 -12.58 2.36 -6.50
CA GLY A 42 -12.71 3.44 -7.47
C GLY A 42 -11.42 4.22 -7.77
N MET A 43 -10.28 3.81 -7.21
CA MET A 43 -8.98 4.41 -7.57
C MET A 43 -8.49 3.88 -8.91
N ILE A 44 -9.06 4.40 -10.01
CA ILE A 44 -8.76 3.96 -11.37
C ILE A 44 -7.36 4.42 -11.80
N ASP A 45 -7.00 5.67 -11.46
CA ASP A 45 -5.68 6.22 -11.79
C ASP A 45 -4.56 5.43 -11.09
N ILE A 46 -3.62 4.93 -11.89
CA ILE A 46 -2.55 4.07 -11.39
C ILE A 46 -1.60 4.81 -10.45
N THR A 47 -1.35 6.11 -10.67
CA THR A 47 -0.43 6.88 -9.82
C THR A 47 -1.05 7.18 -8.47
N GLN A 48 -2.35 7.49 -8.43
CA GLN A 48 -3.12 7.65 -7.19
C GLN A 48 -3.19 6.34 -6.42
N ARG A 49 -3.50 5.23 -7.10
CA ARG A 49 -3.57 3.91 -6.46
C ARG A 49 -2.22 3.49 -5.86
N ARG A 50 -1.12 3.78 -6.56
CA ARG A 50 0.23 3.52 -6.07
C ARG A 50 0.61 4.42 -4.90
N ALA A 51 0.19 5.68 -4.90
CA ALA A 51 0.39 6.56 -3.76
C ALA A 51 -0.33 6.00 -2.51
N ALA A 52 -1.60 5.61 -2.65
CA ALA A 52 -2.38 4.99 -1.58
C ALA A 52 -1.78 3.66 -1.09
N MET A 53 -1.24 2.84 -2.00
CA MET A 53 -0.47 1.64 -1.63
C MET A 53 0.72 1.98 -0.75
N LEU A 54 1.56 2.94 -1.15
CA LEU A 54 2.75 3.32 -0.37
C LEU A 54 2.37 3.89 1.00
N GLU A 55 1.31 4.69 1.07
CA GLU A 55 0.81 5.26 2.31
C GLU A 55 0.29 4.16 3.25
N PHE A 56 -0.51 3.23 2.75
CA PHE A 56 -1.00 2.08 3.52
C PHE A 56 0.13 1.20 4.06
N LEU A 57 1.13 0.89 3.22
CA LEU A 57 2.28 0.09 3.63
C LEU A 57 3.16 0.83 4.64
N SER A 58 3.33 2.15 4.48
CA SER A 58 4.02 2.99 5.46
C SER A 58 3.29 3.00 6.80
N TYR A 59 1.97 3.14 6.79
CA TYR A 59 1.13 3.06 8.00
C TYR A 59 1.32 1.73 8.72
N LEU A 60 1.23 0.61 7.98
CA LEU A 60 1.41 -0.72 8.57
C LEU A 60 2.81 -0.94 9.14
N HIS A 61 3.83 -0.42 8.45
CA HIS A 61 5.21 -0.46 8.92
C HIS A 61 5.36 0.27 10.27
N HIS A 62 4.69 1.42 10.44
CA HIS A 62 4.73 2.18 11.70
C HIS A 62 3.92 1.53 12.82
N VAL A 63 2.70 1.05 12.53
CA VAL A 63 1.78 0.54 13.57
C VAL A 63 2.13 -0.86 14.04
N ASN A 64 2.59 -1.73 13.15
CA ASN A 64 2.83 -3.15 13.48
C ASN A 64 4.31 -3.56 13.41
N GLY A 65 5.16 -2.70 12.86
CA GLY A 65 6.56 -3.01 12.60
C GLY A 65 6.78 -4.05 11.49
N ILE A 66 8.04 -4.47 11.38
CA ILE A 66 8.48 -5.55 10.50
C ILE A 66 8.71 -6.82 11.35
N LYS A 67 8.35 -7.99 10.80
CA LYS A 67 8.73 -9.29 11.36
C LYS A 67 10.24 -9.51 11.25
N SER A 68 10.78 -10.47 12.01
CA SER A 68 12.20 -10.85 11.96
C SER A 68 12.71 -11.27 10.57
N ASN A 69 11.80 -11.70 9.68
CA ASN A 69 12.13 -12.07 8.30
C ASN A 69 12.00 -10.92 7.28
N GLY A 70 11.98 -9.67 7.73
CA GLY A 70 11.92 -8.49 6.85
C GLY A 70 10.54 -8.19 6.26
N ARG A 71 9.50 -8.96 6.61
CA ARG A 71 8.14 -8.81 6.07
C ARG A 71 7.27 -7.94 6.97
N ILE A 72 6.39 -7.14 6.36
CA ILE A 72 5.42 -6.37 7.12
C ILE A 72 4.59 -7.25 8.06
N ASN A 73 4.40 -6.78 9.29
CA ASN A 73 3.56 -7.46 10.26
C ASN A 73 2.10 -6.99 10.10
N PHE A 74 1.16 -7.92 9.95
CA PHE A 74 -0.27 -7.58 9.91
C PHE A 74 -0.94 -7.69 11.29
N GLY A 75 -0.21 -8.18 12.31
CA GLY A 75 -0.78 -8.54 13.60
C GLY A 75 -1.79 -9.69 13.49
N GLY A 76 -2.60 -9.88 14.54
CA GLY A 76 -3.60 -10.95 14.59
C GLY A 76 -4.80 -10.78 13.66
N HIS A 77 -5.04 -9.57 13.14
CA HIS A 77 -6.27 -9.24 12.39
C HIS A 77 -6.17 -9.45 10.87
N GLY A 78 -4.99 -9.80 10.34
CA GLY A 78 -4.80 -10.07 8.91
C GLY A 78 -4.93 -8.85 7.99
N LEU A 79 -4.64 -9.03 6.71
CA LEU A 79 -4.57 -7.96 5.72
C LEU A 79 -5.92 -7.24 5.49
N SER A 80 -7.01 -8.00 5.34
CA SER A 80 -8.33 -7.45 5.03
C SER A 80 -8.87 -6.54 6.13
N THR A 81 -8.60 -6.87 7.39
CA THR A 81 -9.02 -6.02 8.52
C THR A 81 -8.24 -4.73 8.56
N ARG A 82 -6.92 -4.80 8.34
CA ARG A 82 -6.06 -3.61 8.29
C ARG A 82 -6.44 -2.66 7.16
N LEU A 83 -6.83 -3.19 6.00
CA LEU A 83 -7.35 -2.38 4.90
C LEU A 83 -8.62 -1.61 5.30
N LYS A 84 -9.57 -2.28 5.96
CA LYS A 84 -10.79 -1.63 6.46
C LYS A 84 -10.47 -0.56 7.51
N GLU A 85 -9.62 -0.87 8.49
CA GLU A 85 -9.22 0.07 9.54
C GLU A 85 -8.56 1.33 8.98
N TYR A 86 -7.63 1.14 8.04
CA TYR A 86 -6.95 2.25 7.37
C TYR A 86 -7.96 3.11 6.63
N TRP A 87 -8.85 2.51 5.85
CA TRP A 87 -9.82 3.25 5.06
C TRP A 87 -10.81 4.04 5.92
N VAL A 88 -11.35 3.43 6.98
CA VAL A 88 -12.24 4.11 7.94
C VAL A 88 -11.56 5.31 8.59
N LYS A 89 -10.25 5.25 8.84
CA LYS A 89 -9.48 6.37 9.39
C LYS A 89 -9.17 7.47 8.37
N THR A 90 -9.03 7.13 7.08
CA THR A 90 -8.57 8.07 6.04
C THR A 90 -9.69 8.68 5.20
N THR A 91 -10.89 8.07 5.14
CA THR A 91 -12.06 8.75 4.57
C THR A 91 -12.76 9.58 5.64
N PRO A 92 -12.92 10.91 5.46
CA PRO A 92 -13.88 11.65 6.24
C PRO A 92 -15.27 11.08 5.91
N ILE A 93 -16.06 10.79 6.94
CA ILE A 93 -17.49 10.54 6.77
C ILE A 93 -18.05 11.77 6.05
N PRO A 94 -18.73 11.64 4.90
CA PRO A 94 -19.45 12.76 4.32
C PRO A 94 -20.47 13.24 5.36
N GLN A 95 -20.31 14.49 5.83
CA GLN A 95 -21.35 15.16 6.62
C GLN A 95 -22.55 15.45 5.73
#